data_AF-A0A7Y0B4Y8-F1
#
_entry.id   AF-A0A7Y0B4Y8-F1
#
_cell.length_a   1.000
_cell.length_b   1.000
_cell.length_c   1.000
_cell.angle_alpha   90.00
_cell.angle_beta   90.00
_cell.angle_gamma   90.00
#
_symmetry.space_group_name_H-M   'P 1'
#
loop_
_entity.id
_entity.type
_entity.pdbx_description
1 polymer ?
#
loop_
_entity_poly.entity_id
_entity_poly.type
_entity_poly.pdbx_seq_one_letter_code
_entity_poly.pdbx_strand_id
1 'polypeptide(L)'
;MATDDRALPTPGRTPPTDLDVEVRLTVLAYGTIAAEYASAAGHPDTPQAIVDDYAIVVDALALAHRVPEADVPAVLAIGTRALLRVHRALLG
;
A
#
# COMPACT_ATOMS: atom_id res chain seq x y z
N MET A 1 33.30 -45.23 6.22
CA MET A 1 33.74 -43.90 5.78
C MET A 1 32.48 -43.12 5.49
N ALA A 2 32.06 -42.27 6.43
CA ALA A 2 30.77 -41.58 6.41
C ALA A 2 30.92 -40.24 5.67
N THR A 3 30.08 -40.00 4.67
CA THR A 3 29.83 -38.66 4.12
C THR A 3 28.44 -38.26 4.56
N ASP A 4 28.39 -37.56 5.69
CA ASP A 4 27.21 -36.88 6.23
C ASP A 4 26.97 -35.64 5.36
N ASP A 5 26.11 -35.78 4.35
CA ASP A 5 25.71 -34.70 3.44
C ASP A 5 24.61 -33.86 4.11
N ARG A 6 24.97 -33.19 5.20
CA ARG A 6 24.12 -32.18 5.84
C ARG A 6 24.15 -30.93 4.97
N ALA A 7 23.16 -30.84 4.09
CA ALA A 7 22.79 -29.58 3.45
C ALA A 7 22.66 -28.49 4.54
N LEU A 8 23.57 -27.53 4.51
CA LEU A 8 23.53 -26.34 5.36
C LEU A 8 22.22 -25.58 5.06
N PRO A 9 21.41 -25.23 6.07
CA PRO A 9 20.26 -24.37 5.84
C PRO A 9 20.76 -23.03 5.31
N THR A 10 20.33 -22.67 4.10
CA THR A 10 20.54 -21.33 3.53
C THR A 10 20.09 -20.29 4.55
N PRO A 11 20.96 -19.34 4.93
CA PRO A 11 20.57 -18.32 5.89
C PRO A 11 19.56 -17.38 5.24
N GLY A 12 18.49 -17.07 5.97
CA GLY A 12 17.99 -15.69 5.96
C GLY A 12 16.62 -15.40 5.37
N ARG A 13 15.74 -16.38 5.16
CA ARG A 13 14.32 -16.05 4.97
C ARG A 13 13.46 -16.76 6.00
N THR A 14 13.24 -16.07 7.12
CA THR A 14 12.14 -16.41 8.03
C THR A 14 10.86 -16.43 7.18
N PRO A 15 10.03 -17.48 7.27
CA PRO A 15 8.73 -17.48 6.60
C PRO A 15 7.93 -16.27 7.08
N PRO A 16 7.14 -15.63 6.19
CA PRO A 16 6.31 -14.50 6.57
C PRO A 16 5.36 -14.92 7.69
N THR A 17 5.16 -14.04 8.65
CA THR A 17 4.16 -14.26 9.70
C THR A 17 2.75 -14.00 9.15
N ASP A 18 1.72 -14.44 9.88
CA ASP A 18 0.32 -14.16 9.50
C ASP A 18 0.05 -12.64 9.43
N LEU A 19 0.71 -11.86 10.28
CA LEU A 19 0.63 -10.40 10.28
C LEU A 19 1.25 -9.81 9.01
N ASP A 20 2.41 -10.30 8.58
CA ASP A 20 3.09 -9.85 7.36
C ASP A 20 2.18 -10.05 6.13
N VAL A 21 1.47 -11.18 6.09
CA VAL A 21 0.50 -11.50 5.05
C VAL A 21 -0.71 -10.56 5.11
N GLU A 22 -1.28 -10.35 6.31
CA GLU A 22 -2.44 -9.48 6.51
C GLU A 22 -2.14 -8.02 6.12
N VAL A 23 -0.98 -7.49 6.52
CA VAL A 23 -0.52 -6.14 6.15
C VAL A 23 -0.38 -6.05 4.63
N ARG A 24 0.25 -7.04 4.00
CA ARG A 24 0.42 -7.05 2.54
C ARG A 24 -0.89 -7.14 1.78
N LEU A 25 -1.84 -7.94 2.25
CA LEU A 25 -3.21 -8.00 1.69
C LEU A 25 -3.94 -6.67 1.87
N THR A 26 -3.79 -6.01 3.01
CA THR A 26 -4.38 -4.70 3.28
C THR A 26 -3.84 -3.64 2.33
N VAL A 27 -2.53 -3.60 2.09
CA VAL A 27 -1.92 -2.67 1.12
C VAL A 27 -2.42 -2.92 -0.30
N LEU A 28 -2.58 -4.19 -0.71
CA LEU A 28 -3.14 -4.55 -2.02
C LEU A 28 -4.62 -4.14 -2.15
N ALA A 29 -5.42 -4.36 -1.11
CA ALA A 29 -6.83 -3.96 -1.08
C ALA A 29 -6.96 -2.43 -1.18
N TYR A 30 -6.13 -1.69 -0.42
CA TYR A 30 -6.09 -0.24 -0.50
C TYR A 30 -5.72 0.24 -1.91
N GLY A 31 -4.69 -0.35 -2.54
CA GLY A 31 -4.30 -0.03 -3.91
C GLY A 31 -5.40 -0.28 -4.93
N THR A 32 -6.15 -1.37 -4.78
CA THR A 32 -7.32 -1.69 -5.62
C THR A 32 -8.37 -0.59 -5.54
N ILE A 33 -8.73 -0.15 -4.33
CA ILE A 33 -9.74 0.90 -4.13
C ILE A 33 -9.21 2.24 -4.68
N ALA A 34 -7.94 2.58 -4.42
CA ALA A 34 -7.34 3.82 -4.92
C ALA A 34 -7.34 3.89 -6.46
N ALA A 35 -7.17 2.75 -7.15
CA ALA A 35 -7.17 2.69 -8.60
C ALA A 35 -8.52 3.07 -9.23
N GLU A 36 -9.64 2.87 -8.52
CA GLU A 36 -10.98 3.24 -9.00
C GLU A 36 -11.12 4.75 -9.27
N TYR A 37 -10.33 5.58 -8.57
CA TYR A 37 -10.34 7.03 -8.70
C TYR A 37 -9.32 7.56 -9.72
N ALA A 38 -8.41 6.72 -10.22
CA ALA A 38 -7.30 7.15 -11.06
C ALA A 38 -7.76 7.88 -12.33
N SER A 39 -8.80 7.36 -12.99
CA SER A 39 -9.33 7.98 -14.22
C SER A 39 -9.95 9.34 -13.96
N ALA A 40 -10.62 9.52 -12.82
CA ALA A 40 -11.22 10.80 -12.46
C ALA A 40 -10.14 11.81 -12.06
N ALA A 41 -9.18 11.41 -11.23
CA ALA A 41 -8.07 12.26 -10.82
C ALA A 41 -7.15 12.66 -11.99
N GLY A 42 -7.00 11.81 -13.01
CA GLY A 42 -6.19 12.09 -14.20
C GLY A 42 -6.88 12.88 -15.30
N HIS A 43 -8.16 13.26 -15.15
CA HIS A 43 -8.88 14.01 -16.16
C HIS A 43 -8.40 15.47 -16.24
N PRO A 44 -8.21 16.07 -17.43
CA PRO A 44 -7.66 17.43 -17.57
C PRO A 44 -8.48 18.52 -16.87
N ASP A 45 -9.79 18.34 -16.79
CA ASP A 45 -10.72 19.29 -16.18
C ASP A 45 -10.91 19.07 -14.67
N THR A 46 -10.21 18.10 -14.08
CA THR A 46 -10.33 17.81 -12.66
C THR A 46 -9.78 18.96 -11.82
N PRO A 47 -10.53 19.47 -10.83
CA PRO A 47 -10.04 20.50 -9.93
C PRO A 47 -8.72 20.10 -9.26
N GLN A 48 -7.75 21.02 -9.23
CA GLN A 48 -6.42 20.76 -8.69
C GLN A 48 -6.45 20.19 -7.26
N ALA A 49 -7.39 20.62 -6.42
CA ALA A 49 -7.54 20.10 -5.07
C ALA A 49 -7.80 18.57 -5.02
N ILE A 50 -8.52 18.02 -6.01
CA ILE A 50 -8.76 16.58 -6.13
C ILE A 50 -7.48 15.87 -6.59
N VAL A 51 -6.73 16.47 -7.51
CA VAL A 51 -5.44 15.96 -7.98
C VAL A 51 -4.43 15.89 -6.82
N ASP A 52 -4.34 16.95 -6.02
CA ASP A 52 -3.44 17.03 -4.86
C ASP A 52 -3.81 15.99 -3.79
N ASP A 53 -5.10 15.84 -3.49
CA ASP A 53 -5.56 14.81 -2.55
C ASP A 53 -5.31 13.39 -3.08
N TYR A 54 -5.47 13.16 -4.39
CA TYR A 54 -5.15 11.87 -5.01
C TYR A 54 -3.64 11.59 -5.04
N ALA A 55 -2.80 12.61 -5.18
CA ALA A 55 -1.35 12.46 -5.06
C ALA A 55 -0.95 11.92 -3.67
N ILE A 56 -1.58 12.43 -2.59
CA ILE A 56 -1.37 11.93 -1.23
C ILE A 56 -1.73 10.44 -1.10
N VAL A 57 -2.81 9.99 -1.77
CA VAL A 57 -3.22 8.57 -1.80
C VAL A 57 -2.11 7.71 -2.43
N VAL A 58 -1.58 8.14 -3.58
CA VAL A 58 -0.52 7.41 -4.29
C VAL A 58 0.78 7.41 -3.49
N ASP A 59 1.15 8.54 -2.88
CA ASP A 59 2.34 8.64 -2.03
C ASP A 59 2.24 7.77 -0.79
N ALA A 60 1.07 7.72 -0.14
CA ALA A 60 0.82 6.84 0.99
C ALA A 60 0.93 5.36 0.59
N LEU A 61 0.37 4.96 -0.55
CA LEU A 61 0.52 3.60 -1.07
C LEU A 61 1.99 3.26 -1.36
N ALA A 62 2.71 4.17 -2.02
CA ALA A 62 4.13 3.99 -2.34
C ALA A 62 5.00 3.93 -1.07
N LEU A 63 4.65 4.68 -0.03
CA LEU A 63 5.33 4.65 1.26
C LEU A 63 5.02 3.37 2.04
N ALA A 64 3.77 2.91 2.03
CA ALA A 64 3.36 1.67 2.69
C ALA A 64 4.13 0.44 2.20
N HIS A 65 4.60 0.44 0.95
CA HIS A 65 5.46 -0.61 0.41
C HIS A 65 6.92 -0.57 0.89
N ARG A 66 7.36 0.51 1.55
CA ARG A 66 8.77 0.76 1.89
C ARG A 66 9.02 0.88 3.38
N VAL A 67 8.00 1.12 4.19
CA VAL A 67 8.12 1.25 5.64
C VAL A 67 8.03 -0.12 6.34
N PRO A 68 8.52 -0.25 7.58
CA PRO A 68 8.25 -1.40 8.42
C PRO A 68 6.74 -1.67 8.54
N GLU A 69 6.35 -2.94 8.63
CA GLU A 69 4.94 -3.36 8.67
C GLU A 69 4.16 -2.73 9.84
N ALA A 70 4.83 -2.51 10.97
CA ALA A 70 4.26 -1.83 12.14
C ALA A 70 3.82 -0.37 11.84
N ASP A 71 4.42 0.28 10.85
CA ASP A 71 4.13 1.67 10.47
C ASP A 71 3.06 1.77 9.36
N VAL A 72 2.79 0.67 8.64
CA VAL A 72 1.83 0.63 7.52
C VAL A 72 0.44 1.13 7.92
N PRO A 73 -0.16 0.74 9.06
CA PRO A 73 -1.48 1.24 9.45
C PRO A 73 -1.54 2.77 9.56
N ALA A 74 -0.50 3.39 10.11
CA ALA A 74 -0.43 4.84 10.26
C ALA A 74 -0.33 5.54 8.90
N VAL A 75 0.50 5.00 7.99
CA VAL A 75 0.64 5.50 6.61
C VAL A 75 -0.67 5.37 5.84
N LEU A 76 -1.31 4.20 5.87
CA LEU A 76 -2.59 3.98 5.18
C LEU A 76 -3.71 4.85 5.76
N ALA A 77 -3.68 5.18 7.04
CA ALA A 77 -4.66 6.10 7.64
C ALA A 77 -4.55 7.53 7.08
N ILE A 78 -3.36 7.99 6.68
CA ILE A 78 -3.18 9.27 6.00
C ILE A 78 -3.79 9.21 4.60
N GLY A 79 -3.40 8.19 3.83
CA GLY A 79 -3.92 7.98 2.48
C GLY A 79 -5.44 7.78 2.45
N THR A 80 -6.01 7.06 3.41
CA THR A 80 -7.47 6.84 3.51
C THR A 80 -8.22 8.14 3.75
N ARG A 81 -7.70 9.03 4.60
CA ARG A 81 -8.32 10.35 4.81
C ARG A 81 -8.28 11.22 3.55
N ALA A 82 -7.20 11.14 2.77
CA ALA A 82 -7.11 11.84 1.49
C ALA A 82 -8.08 11.25 0.47
N LEU A 83 -8.15 9.92 0.36
CA LEU A 83 -9.09 9.22 -0.52
C LEU A 83 -10.56 9.55 -0.21
N LEU A 84 -10.89 9.70 1.08
CA LEU A 84 -12.23 10.16 1.48
C LEU A 84 -12.55 11.58 1.01
N ARG A 85 -11.55 12.47 0.94
CA ARG A 85 -11.75 13.82 0.37
C ARG A 85 -11.94 13.76 -1.14
N VAL A 86 -11.14 12.97 -1.85
CA VAL A 86 -11.32 12.69 -3.28
C VAL A 86 -12.73 12.18 -3.56
N HIS A 87 -13.17 11.15 -2.83
CA HIS A 87 -14.50 10.56 -2.99
C HIS A 87 -15.62 11.59 -2.80
N ARG A 88 -15.54 12.39 -1.74
CA ARG A 88 -16.54 13.43 -1.46
C ARG A 88 -16.52 14.54 -2.50
N ALA A 89 -15.37 14.90 -3.04
CA ALA A 89 -15.25 15.95 -4.05
C ALA A 89 -15.76 15.50 -5.43
N LEU A 90 -15.73 14.20 -5.72
CA LEU A 90 -16.20 13.65 -6.99
C LEU A 90 -17.70 13.29 -7.00
N LEU A 91 -18.27 12.95 -5.83
CA LEU A 91 -19.68 12.54 -5.70
C LEU A 91 -20.57 13.58 -5.01
N GLY A 92 -19.98 14.63 -4.44
CA GLY A 92 -20.66 15.71 -3.73
C GLY A 92 -21.06 16.87 -4.62
#